data_AF-A0A6N8F291-F1
#
_entry.id   AF-A0A6N8F291-F1
#
_cell.length_a   1.000
_cell.length_b   1.000
_cell.length_c   1.000
_cell.angle_alpha   90.00
_cell.angle_beta   90.00
_cell.angle_gamma   90.00
#
_symmetry.space_group_name_H-M   'P 1'
#
loop_
_entity.id
_entity.type
_entity.pdbx_description
1 polymer ?
#
loop_
_entity_poly.entity_id
_entity_poly.type
_entity_poly.pdbx_seq_one_letter_code
_entity_poly.pdbx_strand_id
1 'polypeptide(L)' 'MRKGLYNKYMVFKVEDSSEVDECFVLRPDRDPAARVALMEYAEATDDIELATDITSWLTIIAKRERG' A
#
# COMPACT_ATOMS: atom_id res chain seq x y z
N MET A 1 20.79 -8.93 10.17
CA MET A 1 19.39 -8.48 10.21
C MET A 1 19.33 -6.96 10.27
N ARG A 2 18.85 -6.30 9.22
CA ARG A 2 18.64 -4.83 9.23
C ARG A 2 17.43 -4.52 10.11
N LYS A 3 17.67 -4.23 11.39
CA LYS A 3 16.63 -3.83 12.35
C LYS A 3 16.02 -2.50 11.90
N GLY A 4 14.71 -2.48 11.60
CA GLY A 4 13.93 -1.25 11.49
C GLY A 4 13.08 -1.10 10.21
N LEU A 5 13.54 -1.61 9.06
CA LEU A 5 12.78 -1.53 7.80
C LEU A 5 11.91 -2.75 7.53
N TYR A 6 12.37 -3.93 7.96
CA TYR A 6 11.76 -5.23 7.70
C TYR A 6 11.27 -5.85 9.02
N ASN A 7 10.20 -6.65 8.96
CA ASN A 7 9.60 -7.39 10.09
C ASN A 7 8.89 -6.53 11.15
N LYS A 8 8.31 -5.38 10.77
CA LYS A 8 7.42 -4.61 11.65
C LYS A 8 6.01 -5.22 11.76
N TYR A 9 5.62 -5.97 10.74
CA TYR A 9 4.34 -6.67 10.65
C TYR A 9 4.62 -8.11 10.24
N MET A 10 3.83 -9.04 10.79
CA MET A 10 3.66 -10.36 10.19
C MET A 10 2.51 -10.24 9.19
N VAL A 11 2.78 -10.60 7.94
CA VAL A 11 1.79 -10.52 6.86
C VAL A 11 1.38 -11.93 6.50
N PHE A 12 0.08 -12.17 6.41
CA PHE A 12 -0.47 -13.46 6.03
C PHE A 12 -1.37 -13.26 4.83
N LYS A 13 -1.34 -14.20 3.88
CA LYS A 13 -2.32 -14.22 2.81
C LYS A 13 -3.69 -14.55 3.38
N VAL A 14 -4.71 -13.85 2.92
CA VAL A 14 -6.09 -14.05 3.39
C VAL A 14 -6.64 -15.41 2.94
N GLU A 15 -6.20 -15.91 1.78
CA GLU A 15 -6.71 -17.14 1.18
C GLU A 15 -6.36 -18.41 1.96
N ASP A 16 -5.12 -18.52 2.47
CA ASP A 16 -4.57 -19.76 3.02
C ASP A 16 -3.83 -19.58 4.36
N SER A 17 -3.78 -18.36 4.89
CA SER A 17 -3.04 -18.01 6.11
C SER A 17 -1.53 -18.29 6.04
N SER A 18 -0.96 -18.46 4.85
CA SER A 18 0.49 -18.57 4.68
C SER A 18 1.17 -17.24 4.98
N GLU A 19 2.32 -17.30 5.65
CA GLU A 19 3.13 -16.11 5.96
C GLU A 19 3.82 -15.59 4.69
N VAL A 20 3.82 -14.27 4.54
CA VAL A 20 4.51 -13.55 3.45
C VAL A 20 5.72 -12.84 4.05
N ASP A 21 6.90 -13.24 3.61
CA ASP A 21 8.17 -12.60 3.94
C ASP A 21 8.56 -11.53 2.90
N GLU A 22 9.66 -10.82 3.16
CA GLU A 22 10.27 -9.82 2.28
C GLU A 22 9.35 -8.71 1.72
N CYS A 23 8.23 -8.44 2.40
CA CYS A 23 7.27 -7.44 2.00
C CYS A 23 7.35 -6.15 2.85
N PHE A 24 6.79 -5.07 2.30
CA PHE A 24 6.60 -3.80 3.01
C PHE A 24 5.11 -3.41 3.02
N VAL A 25 4.61 -2.97 4.18
CA VAL A 25 3.20 -2.59 4.34
C VAL A 25 3.06 -1.07 4.24
N LEU A 26 2.37 -0.62 3.19
CA LEU A 26 2.01 0.78 2.98
C LEU A 26 0.72 1.12 3.73
N ARG A 27 0.72 2.23 4.50
CA ARG A 27 -0.44 2.72 5.25
C ARG A 27 -0.86 4.12 4.79
N PRO A 28 -1.52 4.26 3.62
CA PRO A 28 -1.84 5.55 3.03
C PRO A 28 -2.80 6.41 3.87
N ASP A 29 -3.52 5.82 4.82
CA ASP A 29 -4.36 6.49 5.81
C ASP A 29 -3.57 7.28 6.87
N ARG A 30 -2.30 6.92 7.11
CA ARG A 30 -1.47 7.49 8.17
C ARG A 30 -0.11 7.99 7.71
N ASP A 31 0.27 7.66 6.48
CA ASP A 31 1.60 7.93 5.93
C ASP A 31 1.48 8.59 4.56
N PRO A 32 1.77 9.90 4.44
CA PRO A 32 1.79 10.60 3.17
C PRO A 32 2.80 10.02 2.17
N ALA A 33 3.93 9.47 2.63
CA ALA A 33 4.92 8.86 1.74
C ALA A 33 4.38 7.57 1.10
N ALA A 34 3.56 6.82 1.85
CA ALA A 34 2.87 5.65 1.31
C ALA A 34 1.89 6.01 0.18
N ARG A 35 1.28 7.20 0.22
CA ARG A 35 0.42 7.70 -0.86
C ARG A 35 1.21 7.99 -2.13
N VAL A 36 2.38 8.61 -1.99
CA VAL A 36 3.27 8.90 -3.13
C VAL A 36 3.73 7.58 -3.77
N ALA A 37 4.20 6.62 -2.97
CA ALA A 37 4.63 5.32 -3.48
C ALA A 37 3.51 4.58 -4.23
N LEU A 38 2.28 4.62 -3.71
CA LEU A 38 1.12 4.02 -4.39
C LEU A 38 0.77 4.74 -5.70
N MET A 39 0.87 6.07 -5.74
CA MET A 39 0.63 6.83 -6.98
C MET A 39 1.65 6.47 -8.06
N GLU A 40 2.94 6.47 -7.72
CA GLU A 40 4.02 6.07 -8.65
C GLU A 40 3.81 4.64 -9.17
N TYR A 41 3.36 3.72 -8.31
CA TYR A 41 3.02 2.37 -8.74
C TYR A 41 1.86 2.36 -9.74
N ALA A 42 0.79 3.11 -9.47
CA ALA A 42 -0.37 3.22 -10.36
C ALA A 42 -0.01 3.84 -11.72
N GLU A 43 0.96 4.76 -11.76
CA GLU A 43 1.46 5.36 -13.00
C GLU A 43 2.37 4.42 -13.79
N ALA A 44 3.11 3.53 -13.12
CA ALA A 44 4.09 2.63 -13.73
C ALA A 44 3.54 1.27 -14.16
N THR A 45 2.40 0.83 -13.62
CA THR A 45 1.82 -0.49 -13.90
C THR A 45 1.04 -0.50 -15.22
N ASP A 46 1.14 -1.61 -15.97
CA ASP A 46 0.32 -1.85 -17.17
C ASP A 46 -1.10 -2.36 -16.83
N ASP A 47 -1.34 -2.72 -15.56
CA ASP A 47 -2.66 -3.13 -15.07
C ASP A 47 -3.55 -1.90 -14.83
N ILE A 48 -4.36 -1.57 -15.83
CA ILE A 48 -5.23 -0.39 -15.83
C ILE A 48 -6.29 -0.46 -14.72
N GLU A 49 -6.80 -1.65 -14.40
CA GLU A 49 -7.81 -1.85 -13.35
C GLU A 49 -7.18 -1.54 -11.98
N LEU A 50 -6.01 -2.13 -11.71
CA LEU A 50 -5.26 -1.87 -10.49
C LEU A 50 -4.85 -0.40 -10.34
N ALA A 51 -4.38 0.24 -11.42
CA ALA A 51 -4.04 1.66 -11.42
C ALA A 51 -5.25 2.53 -11.06
N THR A 52 -6.42 2.21 -11.63
CA THR A 52 -7.68 2.91 -11.37
C THR A 52 -8.14 2.74 -9.93
N ASP A 53 -8.05 1.52 -9.40
CA ASP A 53 -8.42 1.20 -8.02
C ASP A 53 -7.53 1.94 -7.02
N ILE A 54 -6.22 1.94 -7.23
CA ILE A 54 -5.26 2.67 -6.38
C ILE A 54 -5.57 4.16 -6.40
N THR A 55 -5.75 4.76 -7.58
CA THR A 55 -6.03 6.20 -7.73
C THR A 55 -7.35 6.58 -7.05
N SER A 56 -8.38 5.75 -7.22
CA SER A 56 -9.70 5.94 -6.59
C SER A 56 -9.60 5.87 -5.07
N TRP A 57 -8.85 4.90 -4.54
CA TRP A 57 -8.64 4.74 -3.11
C TRP A 57 -7.90 5.93 -2.49
N LEU A 58 -6.82 6.41 -3.11
CA LEU A 58 -6.08 7.59 -2.66
C LEU A 58 -6.97 8.85 -2.66
N THR A 59 -7.85 8.99 -3.65
CA THR A 59 -8.84 10.09 -3.71
C THR A 59 -9.82 10.04 -2.54
N ILE A 60 -10.31 8.85 -2.16
CA ILE A 60 -11.19 8.67 -1.00
C ILE A 60 -10.47 9.06 0.29
N ILE A 61 -9.22 8.64 0.48
CA ILE A 61 -8.41 9.00 1.64
C ILE A 61 -8.26 10.52 1.72
N ALA A 62 -7.88 11.19 0.63
CA ALA A 62 -7.73 12.64 0.59
C ALA A 62 -9.04 13.41 0.86
N LYS A 63 -10.19 12.85 0.47
CA LYS A 63 -11.50 13.44 0.81
C LYS A 63 -11.83 13.32 2.30
N ARG A 64 -11.47 12.20 2.94
CA ARG A 64 -11.70 11.99 4.38
C ARG A 64 -10.87 12.92 5.26
N GLU A 65 -9.67 13.30 4.83
CA GLU A 65 -8.82 14.27 5.56
C GLU A 65 -9.35 15.71 5.52
N ARG A 66 -10.21 16.04 4.55
CA ARG A 66 -10.77 17.39 4.34
C ARG A 66 -12.17 17.60 4.94
N GLY A 67 -12.78 16.53 5.46
CA GLY A 67 -14.14 16.52 6.00
C GLY A 67 -14.21 16.65 7.51
#